data_AF-A0A381PT38-F1
#
_entry.id   AF-A0A381PT38-F1
#
_cell.length_a   1.000
_cell.length_b   1.000
_cell.length_c   1.000
_cell.angle_alpha   90.00
_cell.angle_beta   90.00
_cell.angle_gamma   90.00
#
_symmetry.space_group_name_H-M   'P 1'
#
loop_
_entity.id
_entity.type
_entity.pdbx_description
1 polymer ?
#
loop_
_entity_poly.entity_id
_entity_poly.type
_entity_poly.pdbx_seq_one_letter_code
_entity_poly.pdbx_strand_id
1 'polypeptide(L)'
;MVQAEIKTTFEAGPVTFTTRHELWDGNIQDHADQGISIVIEGEVNGKKTILLRFNCFDVERSYIYGPENPDLKDDGPMMLAGRTENSSGMGKLYRMDPTADGNPIGWTIKTLKTKLPDMLNRAGYPEIADQLDLEELLDILPGLEASARELFVSKRNTVKHNRGTDIFEAGNIRFGLEMRRLPVGDGGLAIHVLTDIGGATEMSFVEETEIMAFDLFWDGPHYHYGPRNKNHRIYWDRTLVTDYFGWVQDKIEGKKLGAMIERAGYPGVAADLDQDMIEAVLPAMSARAREMLSLGESLTGHPGLPLEPTPNMVTH
;
A
#
# COMPACT_ATOMS: atom_id res chain seq x y z
N MET A 1 -13.53 -24.45 4.47
CA MET A 1 -12.55 -24.51 5.58
C MET A 1 -12.95 -23.43 6.57
N VAL A 2 -13.16 -23.77 7.83
CA VAL A 2 -13.33 -22.77 8.89
C VAL A 2 -11.95 -22.18 9.11
N GLN A 3 -11.73 -20.93 8.66
CA GLN A 3 -10.48 -20.22 8.92
C GLN A 3 -10.43 -19.99 10.42
N ALA A 4 -9.51 -20.65 11.13
CA ALA A 4 -9.31 -20.38 12.54
C ALA A 4 -8.95 -18.89 12.70
N GLU A 5 -9.55 -18.22 13.67
CA GLU A 5 -9.29 -16.82 13.92
C GLU A 5 -7.81 -16.66 14.29
N ILE A 6 -7.08 -15.80 13.54
CA ILE A 6 -5.66 -15.58 13.77
C ILE A 6 -5.49 -14.90 15.12
N LYS A 7 -4.72 -15.49 16.03
CA LYS A 7 -4.38 -14.86 17.31
C LYS A 7 -3.52 -13.63 17.04
N THR A 8 -4.06 -12.44 17.29
CA THR A 8 -3.39 -11.17 17.03
C THR A 8 -2.82 -10.49 18.28
N THR A 9 -3.24 -10.94 19.47
CA THR A 9 -2.87 -10.35 20.76
C THR A 9 -2.09 -11.34 21.61
N PHE A 10 -1.00 -10.88 22.22
CA PHE A 10 -0.09 -11.65 23.06
C PHE A 10 0.24 -10.84 24.31
N GLU A 11 0.46 -11.48 25.45
CA GLU A 11 0.76 -10.83 26.73
C GLU A 11 2.11 -11.35 27.23
N ALA A 12 2.91 -10.47 27.83
CA ALA A 12 4.11 -10.83 28.57
C ALA A 12 4.26 -9.88 29.77
N GLY A 13 3.95 -10.36 30.97
CA GLY A 13 3.88 -9.56 32.18
C GLY A 13 3.02 -8.30 32.02
N PRO A 14 3.58 -7.08 32.20
CA PRO A 14 2.81 -5.83 32.18
C PRO A 14 2.49 -5.29 30.78
N VAL A 15 2.93 -5.98 29.71
CA VAL A 15 2.75 -5.51 28.33
C VAL A 15 1.91 -6.46 27.49
N THR A 16 1.10 -5.85 26.61
CA THR A 16 0.31 -6.52 25.59
C THR A 16 0.83 -6.14 24.21
N PHE A 17 1.07 -7.13 23.36
CA PHE A 17 1.46 -6.98 21.96
C PHE A 17 0.25 -7.23 21.09
N THR A 18 -0.03 -6.31 20.18
CA THR A 18 -1.10 -6.45 19.18
C THR A 18 -0.52 -6.34 17.78
N THR A 19 -0.82 -7.31 16.92
CA THR A 19 -0.51 -7.30 15.49
C THR A 19 -1.75 -6.97 14.68
N ARG A 20 -1.66 -6.01 13.76
CA ARG A 20 -2.78 -5.66 12.87
C ARG A 20 -2.26 -5.40 11.47
N HIS A 21 -3.04 -5.80 10.48
CA HIS A 21 -2.88 -5.23 9.14
C HIS A 21 -3.56 -3.87 9.12
N GLU A 22 -2.87 -2.87 8.60
CA GLU A 22 -3.36 -1.52 8.48
C GLU A 22 -3.25 -1.03 7.04
N LEU A 23 -4.27 -0.28 6.64
CA LEU A 23 -4.25 0.57 5.47
C LEU A 23 -4.03 1.98 5.95
N TRP A 24 -2.91 2.57 5.57
CA TRP A 24 -2.68 3.97 5.84
C TRP A 24 -3.28 4.80 4.71
N ASP A 25 -4.58 5.00 4.81
CA ASP A 25 -5.39 5.81 3.90
C ASP A 25 -5.63 7.24 4.42
N GLY A 26 -5.15 7.53 5.65
CA GLY A 26 -5.37 8.78 6.38
C GLY A 26 -4.90 10.06 5.67
N ASN A 27 -4.18 9.93 4.56
CA ASN A 27 -4.07 10.94 3.51
C ASN A 27 -3.84 10.20 2.19
N ILE A 28 -4.93 9.91 1.47
CA ILE A 28 -4.99 9.35 0.10
C ILE A 28 -3.94 9.95 -0.88
N GLN A 29 -3.38 11.12 -0.55
CA GLN A 29 -2.43 11.89 -1.37
C GLN A 29 -0.96 11.83 -0.92
N ASP A 30 -0.64 11.60 0.36
CA ASP A 30 0.73 11.82 0.87
C ASP A 30 1.50 10.50 0.97
N HIS A 31 0.89 9.46 1.58
CA HIS A 31 1.56 8.18 1.88
C HIS A 31 0.60 6.98 1.81
N ALA A 32 -0.02 6.73 0.64
CA ALA A 32 -0.78 5.49 0.43
C ALA A 32 0.15 4.29 0.65
N ASP A 33 -0.06 3.58 1.74
CA ASP A 33 0.80 2.50 2.21
C ASP A 33 -0.03 1.46 2.96
N GLN A 34 0.54 0.27 3.12
CA GLN A 34 -0.08 -0.79 3.88
C GLN A 34 0.96 -1.75 4.48
N GLY A 35 0.54 -2.49 5.49
CA GLY A 35 1.32 -3.60 6.03
C GLY A 35 0.95 -3.87 7.47
N ILE A 36 1.93 -4.27 8.27
CA ILE A 36 1.69 -4.69 9.65
C ILE A 36 2.09 -3.62 10.65
N SER A 37 1.18 -3.27 11.55
CA SER A 37 1.52 -2.59 12.78
C SER A 37 1.72 -3.62 13.90
N ILE A 38 2.81 -3.45 14.66
CA ILE A 38 3.03 -4.16 15.91
C ILE A 38 3.01 -3.11 17.01
N VAL A 39 1.99 -3.16 17.85
CA VAL A 39 1.72 -2.19 18.90
C VAL A 39 2.00 -2.85 20.24
N ILE A 40 2.77 -2.18 21.09
CA ILE A 40 3.06 -2.62 22.46
C ILE A 40 2.36 -1.66 23.39
N GLU A 41 1.44 -2.19 24.18
CA GLU A 41 0.58 -1.46 25.10
C GLU A 41 0.86 -1.91 26.53
N GLY A 42 0.63 -1.03 27.50
CA GLY A 42 0.64 -1.37 28.92
C GLY A 42 -0.31 -0.47 29.69
N GLU A 43 -0.51 -0.77 30.97
CA GLU A 43 -1.34 0.06 31.85
C GLU A 43 -0.51 1.22 32.42
N VAL A 44 -0.93 2.45 32.14
CA VAL A 44 -0.34 3.68 32.68
C VAL A 44 -1.46 4.50 33.29
N ASN A 45 -1.37 4.77 34.60
CA ASN A 45 -2.39 5.52 35.35
C ASN A 45 -3.83 4.97 35.18
N GLY A 46 -3.98 3.64 35.14
CA GLY A 46 -5.28 2.97 34.99
C GLY A 46 -5.86 3.00 33.58
N LYS A 47 -5.07 3.40 32.57
CA LYS A 47 -5.46 3.42 31.15
C LYS A 47 -4.50 2.55 30.34
N LYS A 48 -5.05 1.83 29.35
CA LYS A 48 -4.25 1.19 28.32
C LYS A 48 -3.60 2.24 27.43
N THR A 49 -2.27 2.24 27.38
CA THR A 49 -1.46 3.26 26.69
C THR A 49 -0.51 2.61 25.71
N ILE A 50 -0.39 3.18 24.52
CA ILE A 50 0.58 2.71 23.52
C ILE A 50 1.99 3.17 23.93
N LEU A 51 2.83 2.21 24.31
CA LEU A 51 4.18 2.44 24.79
C LEU A 51 5.17 2.53 23.63
N LEU A 52 5.04 1.63 22.66
CA LEU A 52 5.85 1.53 21.45
C LEU A 52 4.97 1.11 20.27
N ARG A 53 5.35 1.55 19.07
CA ARG A 53 4.72 1.12 17.82
C ARG A 53 5.78 0.85 16.77
N PHE A 54 5.65 -0.25 16.05
CA PHE A 54 6.48 -0.58 14.89
C PHE A 54 5.60 -0.65 13.65
N ASN A 55 5.93 0.15 12.64
CA ASN A 55 5.30 0.14 11.33
C ASN A 55 6.15 -0.73 10.39
N CYS A 56 5.64 -1.91 10.08
CA CYS A 56 6.22 -2.85 9.12
C CYS A 56 5.46 -2.77 7.79
N PHE A 57 5.41 -1.56 7.22
CA PHE A 57 4.68 -1.28 5.98
C PHE A 57 5.55 -1.46 4.73
N ASP A 58 4.92 -1.44 3.55
CA ASP A 58 5.63 -1.59 2.27
C ASP A 58 6.65 -0.45 2.09
N VAL A 59 6.27 0.78 2.44
CA VAL A 59 7.08 2.00 2.29
C VAL A 59 7.56 2.58 3.63
N GLU A 60 6.65 2.88 4.55
CA GLU A 60 6.92 3.53 5.83
C GLU A 60 7.34 2.53 6.89
N ARG A 61 8.58 2.06 6.78
CA ARG A 61 9.20 1.18 7.77
C ARG A 61 9.78 2.03 8.89
N SER A 62 9.16 1.98 10.06
CA SER A 62 9.50 2.88 11.17
C SER A 62 9.16 2.28 12.53
N TYR A 63 9.66 2.89 13.59
CA TYR A 63 9.24 2.62 14.96
C TYR A 63 9.17 3.92 15.77
N ILE A 64 8.28 3.93 16.76
CA ILE A 64 7.90 5.13 17.53
C ILE A 64 8.02 4.82 19.01
N TYR A 65 8.78 5.64 19.74
CA TYR A 65 8.81 5.62 21.20
C TYR A 65 7.73 6.51 21.78
N GLY A 66 7.01 6.02 22.79
CA GLY A 66 6.04 6.78 23.58
C GLY A 66 5.04 7.58 22.75
N PRO A 67 4.35 6.99 21.76
CA PRO A 67 3.39 7.72 20.92
C PRO A 67 2.25 8.39 21.71
N GLU A 68 1.99 7.92 22.94
CA GLU A 68 1.01 8.49 23.85
C GLU A 68 1.63 9.06 25.14
N ASN A 69 2.96 9.25 25.20
CA ASN A 69 3.64 9.84 26.35
C ASN A 69 3.79 11.37 26.20
N PRO A 70 3.03 12.19 26.95
CA PRO A 70 3.17 13.65 26.91
C PRO A 70 4.46 14.16 27.52
N ASP A 71 5.09 13.38 28.39
CA ASP A 71 6.29 13.76 29.13
C ASP A 71 7.56 13.13 28.53
N LEU A 72 7.48 12.63 27.28
CA LEU A 72 8.61 12.00 26.61
C LEU A 72 9.77 13.00 26.48
N LYS A 73 10.90 12.66 27.11
CA LYS A 73 12.09 13.51 27.08
C LYS A 73 12.68 13.57 25.67
N ASP A 74 12.98 14.77 25.21
CA ASP A 74 13.77 14.93 24.00
C ASP A 74 15.27 14.73 24.28
N ASP A 75 15.68 13.47 24.23
CA ASP A 75 17.07 13.03 24.38
C ASP A 75 17.75 12.74 23.02
N GLY A 76 17.21 13.30 21.94
CA GLY A 76 17.55 12.94 20.57
C GLY A 76 18.63 13.83 19.98
N PRO A 77 19.06 13.56 18.74
CA PRO A 77 19.78 14.57 17.98
C PRO A 77 18.93 15.84 17.93
N MET A 78 19.50 16.97 18.36
CA MET A 78 18.82 18.28 18.38
C MET A 78 18.17 18.65 17.03
N MET A 79 18.66 18.10 15.91
CA MET A 79 18.10 18.31 14.57
C MET A 79 16.76 17.60 14.33
N LEU A 80 16.43 16.60 15.13
CA LEU A 80 15.16 15.86 15.11
C LEU A 80 14.18 16.35 16.18
N ALA A 81 14.62 17.26 17.06
CA ALA A 81 13.76 17.91 18.05
C ALA A 81 12.56 18.58 17.36
N GLY A 82 11.35 18.30 17.84
CA GLY A 82 10.10 18.82 17.26
C GLY A 82 9.73 18.29 15.87
N ARG A 83 10.51 17.36 15.28
CA ARG A 83 10.21 16.73 13.97
C ARG A 83 9.51 15.37 14.07
N THR A 84 9.21 14.92 15.28
CA THR A 84 8.53 13.64 15.53
C THR A 84 7.04 13.80 15.77
N GLU A 85 6.49 14.97 15.43
CA GLU A 85 5.06 15.21 15.31
C GLU A 85 4.60 14.67 13.96
N ASN A 86 4.16 13.41 13.93
CA ASN A 86 3.26 13.00 12.86
C ASN A 86 1.95 13.77 13.06
N SER A 87 1.19 14.00 12.00
CA SER A 87 -0.04 14.81 11.91
C SER A 87 -1.21 14.44 12.84
N SER A 88 -0.99 13.62 13.88
CA SER A 88 -2.02 13.21 14.84
C SER A 88 -1.50 12.80 16.25
N GLY A 89 -0.24 12.98 16.64
CA GLY A 89 0.19 12.54 17.98
C GLY A 89 1.62 12.86 18.44
N MET A 90 1.86 12.62 19.74
CA MET A 90 3.13 12.73 20.46
C MET A 90 4.08 11.55 20.12
N GLY A 91 5.33 11.58 20.59
CA GLY A 91 6.28 10.46 20.46
C GLY A 91 7.52 10.75 19.62
N LYS A 92 8.40 9.75 19.49
CA LYS A 92 9.69 9.87 18.79
C LYS A 92 9.86 8.81 17.70
N LEU A 93 9.69 9.22 16.44
CA LEU A 93 9.77 8.35 15.26
C LEU A 93 11.20 8.17 14.75
N TYR A 94 11.53 6.94 14.39
CA TYR A 94 12.76 6.55 13.70
C TYR A 94 12.42 5.67 12.49
N ARG A 95 13.20 5.79 11.41
CA ARG A 95 13.05 4.96 10.21
C ARG A 95 13.91 3.71 10.32
N MET A 96 13.40 2.60 9.78
CA MET A 96 14.20 1.40 9.50
C MET A 96 14.76 1.53 8.09
N ASP A 97 16.03 1.20 7.89
CA ASP A 97 16.62 1.15 6.55
C ASP A 97 16.38 -0.24 5.97
N PRO A 98 15.50 -0.41 4.97
CA PRO A 98 15.23 -1.72 4.38
C PRO A 98 16.47 -2.40 3.77
N THR A 99 17.50 -1.63 3.43
CA THR A 99 18.76 -2.13 2.88
C THR A 99 19.63 -2.77 3.96
N ALA A 100 19.77 -2.11 5.11
CA ALA A 100 20.64 -2.54 6.20
C ALA A 100 19.91 -3.45 7.21
N ASP A 101 18.65 -3.15 7.50
CA ASP A 101 17.83 -3.84 8.51
C ASP A 101 17.06 -5.04 7.93
N GLY A 102 16.86 -5.08 6.61
CA GLY A 102 16.19 -6.17 5.91
C GLY A 102 14.66 -6.15 6.08
N ASN A 103 14.08 -7.31 6.38
CA ASN A 103 12.62 -7.45 6.53
C ASN A 103 12.15 -6.80 7.85
N PRO A 104 11.19 -5.86 7.83
CA PRO A 104 10.81 -5.09 9.01
C PRO A 104 10.14 -5.92 10.12
N ILE A 105 9.39 -6.97 9.77
CA ILE A 105 8.82 -7.89 10.77
C ILE A 105 9.94 -8.65 11.47
N GLY A 106 10.85 -9.27 10.70
CA GLY A 106 11.98 -10.01 11.26
C GLY A 106 12.91 -9.13 12.10
N TRP A 107 13.16 -7.91 11.65
CA TRP A 107 13.94 -6.92 12.41
C TRP A 107 13.25 -6.56 13.73
N THR A 108 11.95 -6.25 13.69
CA THR A 108 11.18 -5.91 14.90
C THR A 108 11.25 -7.01 15.95
N ILE A 109 11.02 -8.26 15.57
CA ILE A 109 11.06 -9.41 16.48
C ILE A 109 12.46 -9.61 17.08
N LYS A 110 13.51 -9.51 16.25
CA LYS A 110 14.91 -9.56 16.71
C LYS A 110 15.25 -8.44 17.68
N THR A 111 14.76 -7.23 17.43
CA THR A 111 14.96 -6.06 18.29
C THR A 111 14.23 -6.24 19.62
N LEU A 112 12.94 -6.58 19.61
CA LEU A 112 12.14 -6.82 20.82
C LEU A 112 12.80 -7.86 21.74
N LYS A 113 13.31 -8.96 21.16
CA LYS A 113 14.01 -10.03 21.89
C LYS A 113 15.16 -9.55 22.79
N THR A 114 15.85 -8.48 22.43
CA THR A 114 17.09 -8.06 23.10
C THR A 114 17.06 -6.64 23.64
N LYS A 115 16.10 -5.81 23.20
CA LYS A 115 16.08 -4.37 23.45
C LYS A 115 14.78 -3.85 24.03
N LEU A 116 13.76 -4.68 24.22
CA LEU A 116 12.49 -4.18 24.74
C LEU A 116 12.61 -3.42 26.09
N PRO A 117 13.36 -3.89 27.11
CA PRO A 117 13.55 -3.11 28.35
C PRO A 117 14.19 -1.72 28.10
N ASP A 118 15.28 -1.67 27.32
CA ASP A 118 15.96 -0.43 26.95
C ASP A 118 15.01 0.52 26.21
N MET A 119 14.16 -0.04 25.34
CA MET A 119 13.21 0.73 24.56
C MET A 119 12.07 1.30 25.41
N LEU A 120 11.56 0.54 26.38
CA LEU A 120 10.55 1.02 27.33
C LEU A 120 11.10 2.13 28.23
N ASN A 121 12.33 1.98 28.73
CA ASN A 121 13.05 3.03 29.44
C ASN A 121 13.14 4.31 28.60
N ARG A 122 13.55 4.19 27.33
CA ARG A 122 13.65 5.32 26.40
C ARG A 122 12.29 5.94 26.07
N ALA A 123 11.22 5.15 26.03
CA ALA A 123 9.85 5.62 25.87
C ALA A 123 9.28 6.30 27.14
N GLY A 124 10.04 6.35 28.23
CA GLY A 124 9.64 6.99 29.48
C GLY A 124 8.82 6.11 30.41
N TYR A 125 8.95 4.78 30.31
CA TYR A 125 8.22 3.81 31.13
C TYR A 125 9.17 2.86 31.91
N PRO A 126 10.06 3.38 32.77
CA PRO A 126 11.01 2.54 33.50
C PRO A 126 10.34 1.54 34.44
N GLU A 127 9.23 1.90 35.08
CA GLU A 127 8.52 1.00 36.00
C GLU A 127 7.93 -0.23 35.29
N ILE A 128 7.48 -0.06 34.05
CA ILE A 128 7.01 -1.17 33.20
C ILE A 128 8.20 -2.01 32.73
N ALA A 129 9.32 -1.37 32.38
CA ALA A 129 10.53 -2.05 31.95
C ALA A 129 11.08 -2.98 33.05
N ASP A 130 11.06 -2.54 34.31
CA ASP A 130 11.54 -3.31 35.47
C ASP A 130 10.64 -4.51 35.81
N GLN A 131 9.37 -4.47 35.39
CA GLN A 131 8.38 -5.53 35.64
C GLN A 131 8.28 -6.54 34.49
N LEU A 132 9.01 -6.34 33.40
CA LEU A 132 8.92 -7.18 32.22
C LEU A 132 9.48 -8.58 32.48
N ASP A 133 8.66 -9.60 32.23
CA ASP A 133 9.11 -11.00 32.23
C ASP A 133 9.76 -11.32 30.88
N LEU A 134 11.09 -11.52 30.92
CA LEU A 134 11.86 -11.83 29.71
C LEU A 134 11.69 -13.28 29.24
N GLU A 135 11.35 -14.22 30.11
CA GLU A 135 11.09 -15.61 29.72
C GLU A 135 9.74 -15.67 28.99
N GLU A 136 8.70 -15.06 29.56
CA GLU A 136 7.38 -14.99 28.93
C GLU A 136 7.43 -14.22 27.58
N LEU A 137 8.21 -13.13 27.52
CA LEU A 137 8.47 -12.43 26.27
C LEU A 137 9.05 -13.36 25.21
N LEU A 138 10.09 -14.13 25.56
CA LEU A 138 10.74 -15.05 24.62
C LEU A 138 9.78 -16.13 24.13
N ASP A 139 8.87 -16.59 24.97
CA ASP A 139 7.87 -17.60 24.65
C ASP A 139 6.81 -17.09 23.66
N ILE A 140 6.39 -15.81 23.76
CA ILE A 140 5.36 -15.27 22.87
C ILE A 140 5.88 -14.78 21.50
N LEU A 141 7.14 -14.38 21.39
CA LEU A 141 7.69 -13.76 20.18
C LEU A 141 7.54 -14.61 18.90
N PRO A 142 7.74 -15.94 18.92
CA PRO A 142 7.49 -16.78 17.75
C PRO A 142 6.03 -16.74 17.27
N GLY A 143 5.08 -16.72 18.22
CA GLY A 143 3.66 -16.62 17.91
C GLY A 143 3.29 -15.24 17.34
N LEU A 144 3.85 -14.18 17.91
CA LEU A 144 3.70 -12.82 17.42
C LEU A 144 4.23 -12.67 15.99
N GLU A 145 5.42 -13.21 15.71
CA GLU A 145 6.02 -13.21 14.38
C GLU A 145 5.16 -13.96 13.36
N ALA A 146 4.70 -15.17 13.72
CA ALA A 146 3.84 -15.97 12.86
C ALA A 146 2.52 -15.24 12.53
N SER A 147 1.89 -14.63 13.54
CA SER A 147 0.69 -13.79 13.35
C SER A 147 0.95 -12.63 12.40
N ALA A 148 2.03 -11.86 12.64
CA ALA A 148 2.39 -10.73 11.78
C ALA A 148 2.61 -11.16 10.32
N ARG A 149 3.32 -12.26 10.08
CA ARG A 149 3.58 -12.78 8.74
C ARG A 149 2.31 -13.27 8.06
N GLU A 150 1.44 -13.99 8.79
CA GLU A 150 0.17 -14.47 8.26
C GLU A 150 -0.74 -13.30 7.89
N LEU A 151 -0.88 -12.29 8.76
CA LEU A 151 -1.66 -11.09 8.46
C LEU A 151 -1.10 -10.34 7.25
N PHE A 152 0.22 -10.26 7.10
CA PHE A 152 0.87 -9.53 6.00
C PHE A 152 0.49 -10.13 4.63
N VAL A 153 0.35 -11.45 4.57
CA VAL A 153 -0.04 -12.17 3.35
C VAL A 153 -1.56 -12.20 3.19
N SER A 154 -2.29 -12.60 4.24
CA SER A 154 -3.71 -12.92 4.17
C SER A 154 -4.63 -11.70 4.15
N LYS A 155 -4.18 -10.54 4.66
CA LYS A 155 -4.97 -9.31 4.74
C LYS A 155 -4.51 -8.21 3.78
N ARG A 156 -3.54 -8.51 2.89
CA ARG A 156 -3.04 -7.56 1.92
C ARG A 156 -4.19 -7.00 1.07
N ASN A 157 -4.33 -5.69 1.06
CA ASN A 157 -5.36 -5.03 0.29
C ASN A 157 -4.96 -5.01 -1.17
N THR A 158 -5.72 -5.73 -1.97
CA THR A 158 -5.61 -5.79 -3.42
C THR A 158 -6.99 -5.58 -4.02
N VAL A 159 -7.02 -5.08 -5.24
CA VAL A 159 -8.25 -4.92 -6.02
C VAL A 159 -8.06 -5.58 -7.37
N LYS A 160 -9.14 -6.15 -7.89
CA LYS A 160 -9.18 -6.68 -9.25
C LYS A 160 -10.24 -5.88 -9.99
N HIS A 161 -9.83 -5.20 -11.05
CA HIS A 161 -10.74 -4.57 -11.98
C HIS A 161 -11.06 -5.51 -13.15
N ASN A 162 -11.94 -5.05 -14.03
CA ASN A 162 -12.12 -5.66 -15.33
C ASN A 162 -10.88 -5.44 -16.20
N ARG A 163 -10.72 -6.25 -17.25
CA ARG A 163 -9.62 -6.07 -18.22
C ARG A 163 -9.87 -4.95 -19.23
N GLY A 164 -11.06 -4.37 -19.25
CA GLY A 164 -11.54 -3.46 -20.30
C GLY A 164 -12.21 -4.14 -21.49
N THR A 165 -12.85 -3.32 -22.33
CA THR A 165 -13.60 -3.74 -23.52
C THR A 165 -12.75 -3.72 -24.78
N ASP A 166 -11.74 -2.86 -24.82
CA ASP A 166 -10.88 -2.63 -25.98
C ASP A 166 -9.43 -2.91 -25.55
N ILE A 167 -8.81 -3.92 -26.15
CA ILE A 167 -7.47 -4.41 -25.76
C ILE A 167 -6.45 -4.10 -26.87
N PHE A 168 -5.30 -3.58 -26.46
CA PHE A 168 -4.15 -3.29 -27.31
C PHE A 168 -2.94 -4.09 -26.80
N GLU A 169 -2.47 -5.05 -27.60
CA GLU A 169 -1.33 -5.90 -27.25
C GLU A 169 0.00 -5.22 -27.57
N ALA A 170 0.89 -5.10 -26.59
CA ALA A 170 2.16 -4.37 -26.68
C ALA A 170 3.30 -5.20 -26.11
N GLY A 171 3.67 -6.27 -26.82
CA GLY A 171 4.73 -7.19 -26.38
C GLY A 171 4.27 -8.04 -25.20
N ASN A 172 4.99 -7.94 -24.07
CA ASN A 172 4.69 -8.70 -22.85
C ASN A 172 3.57 -8.08 -21.98
N ILE A 173 3.03 -6.95 -22.38
CA ILE A 173 1.90 -6.29 -21.71
C ILE A 173 0.75 -6.02 -22.67
N ARG A 174 -0.41 -5.68 -22.11
CA ARG A 174 -1.59 -5.23 -22.84
C ARG A 174 -2.16 -3.99 -22.17
N PHE A 175 -2.65 -3.05 -22.96
CA PHE A 175 -3.49 -1.96 -22.48
C PHE A 175 -4.96 -2.32 -22.69
N GLY A 176 -5.75 -2.27 -21.63
CA GLY A 176 -7.20 -2.42 -21.70
C GLY A 176 -7.89 -1.10 -21.42
N LEU A 177 -8.83 -0.69 -22.25
CA LEU A 177 -9.64 0.51 -22.04
C LEU A 177 -11.05 0.16 -21.54
N GLU A 178 -11.53 0.86 -20.52
CA GLU A 178 -12.87 0.67 -19.95
C GLU A 178 -13.52 2.02 -19.61
N MET A 179 -14.76 2.27 -20.07
CA MET A 179 -15.58 3.33 -19.47
C MET A 179 -16.21 2.80 -18.19
N ARG A 180 -15.86 3.38 -17.04
CA ARG A 180 -16.28 2.90 -15.72
C ARG A 180 -17.11 3.95 -15.00
N ARG A 181 -18.26 3.56 -14.44
CA ARG A 181 -19.05 4.35 -13.48
C ARG A 181 -19.25 3.58 -12.18
N LEU A 182 -18.75 4.14 -11.09
CA LEU A 182 -18.91 3.59 -9.75
C LEU A 182 -20.35 3.79 -9.24
N PRO A 183 -20.83 2.97 -8.29
CA PRO A 183 -22.16 3.14 -7.69
C PRO A 183 -22.39 4.52 -7.06
N VAL A 184 -21.32 5.18 -6.59
CA VAL A 184 -21.36 6.53 -6.01
C VAL A 184 -21.43 7.66 -7.04
N GLY A 185 -21.40 7.34 -8.34
CA GLY A 185 -21.53 8.29 -9.43
C GLY A 185 -20.21 8.80 -10.04
N ASP A 186 -19.10 8.67 -9.33
CA ASP A 186 -17.75 8.92 -9.88
C ASP A 186 -17.40 7.89 -10.96
N GLY A 187 -16.50 8.25 -11.87
CA GLY A 187 -16.08 7.40 -12.97
C GLY A 187 -15.44 8.16 -14.12
N GLY A 188 -15.16 7.44 -15.20
CA GLY A 188 -14.46 7.96 -16.36
C GLY A 188 -13.82 6.82 -17.16
N LEU A 189 -12.86 7.17 -18.01
CA LEU A 189 -12.04 6.18 -18.71
C LEU A 189 -11.02 5.56 -17.72
N ALA A 190 -10.98 4.24 -17.65
CA ALA A 190 -9.91 3.49 -17.02
C ALA A 190 -8.98 2.89 -18.10
N ILE A 191 -7.68 2.89 -17.82
CA ILE A 191 -6.64 2.28 -18.65
C ILE A 191 -5.92 1.24 -17.79
N HIS A 192 -6.18 -0.02 -18.07
CA HIS A 192 -5.59 -1.17 -17.41
C HIS A 192 -4.28 -1.53 -18.10
N VAL A 193 -3.22 -1.79 -17.33
CA VAL A 193 -1.99 -2.42 -17.83
C VAL A 193 -1.97 -3.85 -17.32
N LEU A 194 -2.02 -4.81 -18.23
CA LEU A 194 -2.22 -6.22 -17.97
C LEU A 194 -1.01 -7.02 -18.44
N THR A 195 -0.73 -8.14 -17.78
CA THR A 195 0.25 -9.14 -18.24
C THR A 195 -0.15 -10.52 -17.72
N ASP A 196 0.47 -11.58 -18.22
CA ASP A 196 0.25 -12.94 -17.74
C ASP A 196 1.26 -13.28 -16.64
N ILE A 197 0.76 -13.66 -15.46
CA ILE A 197 1.57 -14.04 -14.31
C ILE A 197 1.34 -15.52 -13.98
N GLY A 198 2.39 -16.18 -13.53
CA GLY A 198 2.30 -17.52 -12.94
C GLY A 198 2.66 -18.66 -13.88
N GLY A 199 2.77 -18.47 -15.20
CA GLY A 199 3.12 -19.54 -16.15
C GLY A 199 3.16 -19.07 -17.61
N ALA A 200 3.28 -20.01 -18.56
CA ALA A 200 3.05 -19.72 -19.98
C ALA A 200 1.54 -19.66 -20.27
N THR A 201 1.14 -19.00 -21.36
CA THR A 201 -0.27 -18.77 -21.74
C THR A 201 -1.12 -20.03 -21.88
N GLU A 202 -0.50 -21.19 -22.11
CA GLU A 202 -1.18 -22.49 -22.23
C GLU A 202 -1.41 -23.19 -20.88
N MET A 203 -0.84 -22.65 -19.79
CA MET A 203 -0.92 -23.28 -18.48
C MET A 203 -2.20 -22.88 -17.75
N SER A 204 -2.86 -23.86 -17.12
CA SER A 204 -4.12 -23.65 -16.40
C SER A 204 -4.03 -22.74 -15.18
N PHE A 205 -2.83 -22.42 -14.72
CA PHE A 205 -2.55 -21.55 -13.57
C PHE A 205 -2.02 -20.17 -13.99
N VAL A 206 -1.97 -19.88 -15.30
CA VAL A 206 -1.67 -18.52 -15.76
C VAL A 206 -2.84 -17.60 -15.42
N GLU A 207 -2.53 -16.44 -14.84
CA GLU A 207 -3.53 -15.41 -14.56
C GLU A 207 -3.16 -14.12 -15.30
N GLU A 208 -4.08 -13.65 -16.15
CA GLU A 208 -4.02 -12.28 -16.64
C GLU A 208 -4.23 -11.32 -15.47
N THR A 209 -3.16 -10.61 -15.13
CA THR A 209 -3.05 -9.79 -13.93
C THR A 209 -2.93 -8.33 -14.31
N GLU A 210 -3.77 -7.49 -13.71
CA GLU A 210 -3.64 -6.04 -13.77
C GLU A 210 -2.48 -5.60 -12.88
N ILE A 211 -1.42 -5.11 -13.52
CA ILE A 211 -0.18 -4.71 -12.88
C ILE A 211 -0.12 -3.21 -12.62
N MET A 212 -0.88 -2.42 -13.37
CA MET A 212 -1.12 -1.00 -13.14
C MET A 212 -2.49 -0.60 -13.67
N ALA A 213 -3.05 0.49 -13.15
CA ALA A 213 -4.29 1.07 -13.66
C ALA A 213 -4.20 2.60 -13.63
N PHE A 214 -4.76 3.26 -14.63
CA PHE A 214 -4.99 4.70 -14.64
C PHE A 214 -6.49 4.95 -14.72
N ASP A 215 -7.07 5.45 -13.64
CA ASP A 215 -8.49 5.78 -13.54
C ASP A 215 -8.66 7.30 -13.75
N LEU A 216 -8.97 7.69 -15.00
CA LEU A 216 -9.12 9.08 -15.44
C LEU A 216 -10.52 9.60 -15.04
N PHE A 217 -10.81 9.53 -13.75
CA PHE A 217 -12.13 9.77 -13.19
C PHE A 217 -12.40 11.25 -13.02
N TRP A 218 -13.66 11.66 -13.17
CA TRP A 218 -13.99 13.08 -13.13
C TRP A 218 -13.90 13.65 -11.70
N ASP A 219 -14.31 12.90 -10.67
CA ASP A 219 -14.22 13.37 -9.28
C ASP A 219 -12.90 12.94 -8.62
N GLY A 220 -12.58 11.65 -8.67
CA GLY A 220 -11.39 11.08 -8.06
C GLY A 220 -10.37 10.52 -9.05
N PRO A 221 -9.75 11.33 -9.93
CA PRO A 221 -8.76 10.84 -10.88
C PRO A 221 -7.51 10.33 -10.15
N HIS A 222 -7.09 9.09 -10.42
CA HIS A 222 -5.95 8.46 -9.77
C HIS A 222 -5.32 7.34 -10.60
N TYR A 223 -4.20 6.81 -10.13
CA TYR A 223 -3.58 5.62 -10.71
C TYR A 223 -3.08 4.67 -9.63
N HIS A 224 -3.05 3.38 -9.96
CA HIS A 224 -2.65 2.29 -9.08
C HIS A 224 -1.28 1.74 -9.45
N TYR A 225 -0.40 1.61 -8.46
CA TYR A 225 0.75 0.71 -8.55
C TYR A 225 0.38 -0.67 -8.03
N GLY A 226 0.31 -1.65 -8.95
CA GLY A 226 0.07 -3.05 -8.62
C GLY A 226 -1.25 -3.26 -7.92
N PRO A 227 -2.42 -3.01 -8.54
CA PRO A 227 -3.73 -3.27 -7.91
C PRO A 227 -3.84 -4.71 -7.39
N ARG A 228 -3.21 -5.67 -8.08
CA ARG A 228 -3.09 -7.07 -7.67
C ARG A 228 -1.88 -7.42 -6.78
N ASN A 229 -1.15 -6.42 -6.29
CA ASN A 229 0.03 -6.58 -5.44
C ASN A 229 0.05 -5.60 -4.25
N LYS A 230 0.32 -4.31 -4.49
CA LYS A 230 0.43 -3.27 -3.46
C LYS A 230 -0.80 -2.37 -3.36
N ASN A 231 -1.55 -2.24 -4.44
CA ASN A 231 -2.71 -1.38 -4.58
C ASN A 231 -2.48 0.06 -4.07
N HIS A 232 -1.30 0.61 -4.33
CA HIS A 232 -1.00 1.99 -3.94
C HIS A 232 -1.66 2.95 -4.92
N ARG A 233 -2.63 3.72 -4.42
CA ARG A 233 -3.35 4.73 -5.19
C ARG A 233 -2.68 6.09 -5.03
N ILE A 234 -2.41 6.75 -6.15
CA ILE A 234 -1.93 8.12 -6.18
C ILE A 234 -2.93 8.95 -6.96
N TYR A 235 -3.52 9.94 -6.31
CA TYR A 235 -4.50 10.82 -6.93
C TYR A 235 -3.79 11.99 -7.60
N TRP A 236 -4.36 12.45 -8.72
CA TRP A 236 -3.86 13.65 -9.36
C TRP A 236 -4.45 14.90 -8.70
N ASP A 237 -3.62 15.92 -8.49
CA ASP A 237 -4.10 17.26 -8.23
C ASP A 237 -4.78 17.79 -9.50
N ARG A 238 -6.10 17.95 -9.45
CA ARG A 238 -6.94 18.41 -10.56
C ARG A 238 -6.61 19.84 -11.03
N THR A 239 -5.85 20.59 -10.23
CA THR A 239 -5.35 21.93 -10.60
C THR A 239 -4.11 21.83 -11.49
N LEU A 240 -3.22 20.87 -11.22
CA LEU A 240 -1.96 20.69 -11.93
C LEU A 240 -2.08 19.77 -13.14
N VAL A 241 -2.98 18.80 -13.08
CA VAL A 241 -3.26 17.86 -14.16
C VAL A 241 -4.71 18.03 -14.60
N THR A 242 -4.89 18.64 -15.77
CA THR A 242 -6.22 18.95 -16.34
C THR A 242 -6.57 18.09 -17.56
N ASP A 243 -5.57 17.47 -18.20
CA ASP A 243 -5.75 16.44 -19.23
C ASP A 243 -5.12 15.13 -18.73
N TYR A 244 -5.92 14.32 -18.02
CA TYR A 244 -5.44 13.06 -17.42
C TYR A 244 -4.91 12.09 -18.48
N PHE A 245 -5.56 12.00 -19.65
CA PHE A 245 -5.09 11.15 -20.74
C PHE A 245 -3.79 11.68 -21.34
N GLY A 246 -3.69 13.00 -21.56
CA GLY A 246 -2.44 13.62 -22.01
C GLY A 246 -1.29 13.36 -21.05
N TRP A 247 -1.54 13.37 -19.74
CA TRP A 247 -0.53 13.00 -18.73
C TRP A 247 -0.09 11.53 -18.86
N VAL A 248 -1.03 10.60 -19.04
CA VAL A 248 -0.72 9.17 -19.23
C VAL A 248 0.12 8.98 -20.50
N GLN A 249 -0.29 9.61 -21.59
CA GLN A 249 0.43 9.57 -22.86
C GLN A 249 1.87 10.09 -22.71
N ASP A 250 2.07 11.24 -22.04
CA ASP A 250 3.40 11.78 -21.73
C ASP A 250 4.28 10.79 -20.93
N LYS A 251 3.70 10.01 -20.01
CA LYS A 251 4.49 8.99 -19.27
C LYS A 251 4.87 7.79 -20.12
N ILE A 252 4.02 7.38 -21.04
CA ILE A 252 4.31 6.29 -21.97
C ILE A 252 5.38 6.75 -22.97
N GLU A 253 5.17 7.89 -23.65
CA GLU A 253 6.12 8.47 -24.61
C GLU A 253 7.46 8.83 -23.96
N GLY A 254 7.44 9.31 -22.71
CA GLY A 254 8.61 9.59 -21.89
C GLY A 254 9.31 8.35 -21.31
N LYS A 255 8.91 7.14 -21.73
CA LYS A 255 9.49 5.84 -21.35
C LYS A 255 9.51 5.62 -19.84
N LYS A 256 8.49 6.11 -19.13
CA LYS A 256 8.36 5.97 -17.66
C LYS A 256 7.63 4.70 -17.24
N LEU A 257 6.91 4.06 -18.14
CA LEU A 257 6.10 2.88 -17.84
C LEU A 257 6.92 1.74 -17.20
N GLY A 258 8.15 1.49 -17.65
CA GLY A 258 9.03 0.47 -17.04
C GLY A 258 9.33 0.72 -15.56
N ALA A 259 9.80 1.92 -15.22
CA ALA A 259 10.06 2.30 -13.83
C ALA A 259 8.78 2.26 -12.98
N MET A 260 7.63 2.58 -13.58
CA MET A 260 6.34 2.51 -12.90
C MET A 260 5.91 1.05 -12.62
N ILE A 261 6.10 0.14 -13.58
CA ILE A 261 5.83 -1.29 -13.44
C ILE A 261 6.76 -1.93 -12.40
N GLU A 262 8.03 -1.53 -12.37
CA GLU A 262 8.98 -1.94 -11.34
C GLU A 262 8.49 -1.50 -9.95
N ARG A 263 8.04 -0.25 -9.81
CA ARG A 263 7.46 0.26 -8.56
C ARG A 263 6.19 -0.49 -8.14
N ALA A 264 5.37 -0.91 -9.10
CA ALA A 264 4.21 -1.79 -8.89
C ALA A 264 4.58 -3.21 -8.39
N GLY A 265 5.86 -3.56 -8.41
CA GLY A 265 6.41 -4.81 -7.91
C GLY A 265 6.56 -5.89 -8.98
N TYR A 266 6.68 -5.51 -10.25
CA TYR A 266 6.86 -6.45 -11.37
C TYR A 266 8.15 -6.16 -12.15
N PRO A 267 9.34 -6.25 -11.51
CA PRO A 267 10.61 -5.90 -12.14
C PRO A 267 10.94 -6.77 -13.37
N GLY A 268 10.54 -8.04 -13.39
CA GLY A 268 10.72 -8.91 -14.56
C GLY A 268 9.90 -8.44 -15.77
N VAL A 269 8.63 -8.06 -15.54
CA VAL A 269 7.77 -7.51 -16.60
C VAL A 269 8.34 -6.18 -17.12
N ALA A 270 8.85 -5.33 -16.22
CA ALA A 270 9.48 -4.07 -16.59
C ALA A 270 10.74 -4.27 -17.45
N ALA A 271 11.56 -5.28 -17.14
CA ALA A 271 12.79 -5.59 -17.87
C ALA A 271 12.51 -6.08 -19.30
N ASP A 272 11.39 -6.78 -19.50
CA ASP A 272 11.01 -7.38 -20.78
C ASP A 272 10.07 -6.48 -21.62
N LEU A 273 9.87 -5.21 -21.24
CA LEU A 273 9.05 -4.27 -22.02
C LEU A 273 9.66 -4.00 -23.39
N ASP A 274 8.86 -4.27 -24.43
CA ASP A 274 9.20 -3.93 -25.80
C ASP A 274 8.68 -2.53 -26.16
N GLN A 275 9.59 -1.56 -26.23
CA GLN A 275 9.24 -0.17 -26.52
C GLN A 275 8.71 0.01 -27.95
N ASP A 276 9.22 -0.74 -28.92
CA ASP A 276 8.78 -0.60 -30.31
C ASP A 276 7.32 -1.09 -30.45
N MET A 277 6.95 -2.15 -29.73
CA MET A 277 5.57 -2.65 -29.69
C MET A 277 4.62 -1.69 -28.96
N ILE A 278 5.08 -1.04 -27.88
CA ILE A 278 4.31 0.00 -27.19
C ILE A 278 4.09 1.20 -28.12
N GLU A 279 5.15 1.69 -28.75
CA GLU A 279 5.11 2.82 -29.69
C GLU A 279 4.20 2.50 -30.90
N ALA A 280 4.16 1.24 -31.36
CA ALA A 280 3.31 0.80 -32.46
C ALA A 280 1.80 0.85 -32.15
N VAL A 281 1.38 0.52 -30.92
CA VAL A 281 -0.05 0.53 -30.56
C VAL A 281 -0.55 1.89 -30.07
N LEU A 282 0.35 2.73 -29.56
CA LEU A 282 0.01 3.99 -28.91
C LEU A 282 -0.89 4.90 -29.77
N PRO A 283 -0.68 5.09 -31.10
CA PRO A 283 -1.56 5.93 -31.91
C PRO A 283 -3.01 5.44 -31.95
N ALA A 284 -3.22 4.13 -32.11
CA ALA A 284 -4.57 3.55 -32.17
C ALA A 284 -5.25 3.58 -30.80
N MET A 285 -4.50 3.27 -29.73
CA MET A 285 -4.98 3.37 -28.37
C MET A 285 -5.37 4.81 -28.01
N SER A 286 -4.55 5.80 -28.37
CA SER A 286 -4.83 7.21 -28.10
C SER A 286 -6.05 7.72 -28.84
N ALA A 287 -6.23 7.34 -30.11
CA ALA A 287 -7.45 7.67 -30.84
C ALA A 287 -8.68 7.10 -30.13
N ARG A 288 -8.63 5.83 -29.75
CA ARG A 288 -9.74 5.15 -29.08
C ARG A 288 -10.05 5.72 -27.70
N ALA A 289 -9.03 6.02 -26.90
CA ALA A 289 -9.19 6.66 -25.60
C ALA A 289 -9.89 8.03 -25.73
N ARG A 290 -9.49 8.84 -26.71
CA ARG A 290 -10.13 10.15 -26.99
C ARG A 290 -11.58 10.00 -27.46
N GLU A 291 -11.90 8.98 -28.26
CA GLU A 291 -13.29 8.66 -28.62
C GLU A 291 -14.13 8.32 -27.37
N MET A 292 -13.63 7.45 -26.49
CA MET A 292 -14.33 7.07 -25.25
C MET A 292 -14.53 8.26 -24.32
N LEU A 293 -13.50 9.12 -24.19
CA LEU A 293 -13.59 10.37 -23.43
C LEU A 293 -14.69 11.28 -23.98
N SER A 294 -14.68 11.52 -25.30
CA SER A 294 -15.70 12.34 -25.98
C SER A 294 -17.10 11.74 -25.88
N LEU A 295 -17.22 10.41 -25.92
CA LEU A 295 -18.49 9.73 -25.78
C LEU A 295 -19.08 9.99 -24.39
N GLY A 296 -18.31 9.77 -23.32
CA GLY A 296 -18.77 10.06 -21.96
C GLY A 296 -19.19 11.53 -21.78
N GLU A 297 -18.39 12.46 -22.30
CA GLU A 297 -18.72 13.88 -22.27
C GLU A 297 -20.07 14.17 -22.95
N SER A 298 -20.33 13.56 -24.11
CA SER A 298 -21.60 13.73 -24.83
C SER A 298 -22.80 13.10 -24.10
N LEU A 299 -22.58 12.04 -23.33
CA LEU A 299 -23.64 11.29 -22.64
C LEU A 299 -23.99 11.90 -21.29
N THR A 300 -22.99 12.39 -20.55
CA THR A 300 -23.16 12.76 -19.13
C THR A 300 -22.60 14.13 -18.78
N GLY A 301 -21.89 14.81 -19.70
CA GLY A 301 -21.11 16.01 -19.40
C GLY A 301 -19.83 15.75 -18.59
N HIS A 302 -19.37 14.48 -18.54
CA HIS A 302 -18.13 14.10 -17.88
C HIS A 302 -17.31 13.16 -18.78
N PRO A 303 -16.00 13.40 -19.00
CA PRO A 303 -15.24 12.63 -19.97
C PRO A 303 -15.16 11.15 -19.61
N GLY A 304 -15.50 10.27 -20.56
CA GLY A 304 -15.37 8.82 -20.39
C GLY A 304 -16.37 8.19 -19.41
N LEU A 305 -17.29 8.96 -18.81
CA LEU A 305 -18.28 8.44 -17.87
C LEU A 305 -19.47 7.80 -18.64
N PRO A 306 -19.77 6.51 -18.43
CA PRO A 306 -20.95 5.89 -19.04
C PRO A 306 -22.24 6.28 -18.31
N LEU A 307 -23.40 6.10 -18.98
CA LEU A 307 -24.72 6.40 -18.40
C LEU A 307 -25.02 5.52 -17.18
N GLU A 308 -24.82 4.21 -17.31
CA GLU A 308 -25.16 3.26 -16.27
C GLU A 308 -23.94 2.89 -15.43
N PRO A 309 -24.10 2.57 -14.13
CA PRO A 309 -23.05 1.99 -13.32
C PRO A 309 -22.45 0.74 -14.00
N THR A 310 -21.12 0.66 -14.02
CA THR A 310 -20.43 -0.48 -14.61
C THR A 310 -20.46 -1.66 -13.64
N PRO A 311 -20.94 -2.85 -14.05
CA PRO A 311 -20.94 -4.02 -13.20
C PRO A 311 -19.51 -4.40 -12.79
N ASN A 312 -19.32 -4.71 -11.51
CA ASN A 312 -18.08 -5.34 -11.08
C ASN A 312 -18.12 -6.81 -11.53
N MET A 313 -17.35 -7.19 -12.55
CA MET A 313 -17.37 -8.57 -13.06
C MET A 313 -16.48 -9.53 -12.26
N VAL A 314 -15.82 -9.03 -11.22
CA VAL A 314 -15.04 -9.85 -10.30
C VAL A 314 -15.93 -10.29 -9.14
N THR A 315 -16.27 -11.58 -9.12
CA THR A 315 -16.81 -12.22 -7.92
C THR A 315 -15.65 -12.54 -6.97
N HIS A 316 -15.80 -12.18 -5.69
CA HIS A 316 -14.81 -12.41 -4.63
C HIS A 316 -14.47 -13.89 -4.45
#